data_AF-Q17PN1-F1
#
_entry.id   AF-Q17PN1-F1
#
_cell.length_a   1.000
_cell.length_b   1.000
_cell.length_c   1.000
_cell.angle_alpha   90.00
_cell.angle_beta   90.00
_cell.angle_gamma   90.00
#
_symmetry.space_group_name_H-M   'P 1'
#
loop_
_entity.id
_entity.type
_entity.pdbx_description
1 polymer ?
#
loop_
_entity_poly.entity_id
_entity_poly.type
_entity_poly.pdbx_seq_one_letter_code
_entity_poly.pdbx_strand_id
1 'polypeptide(L)'
;MTARSKSRRDKNNRIRRAKNKVKELKKLKKTLGLIDEDGMDIMEKVKDITEQQKKKEEEEKIKQEAMEEIIRKETNELGLETEEYVEVEHQESKVKHKYNAKTKRDQFGQYPVWYNARKERRKQLLIEGKIKKKRGRPGRKTHFIDATCNWRGSV
;
A
#
# COMPACT_ATOMS: atom_id res chain seq x y z
N MET A 1 -13.72 88.53 12.48
CA MET A 1 -12.46 87.83 12.10
C MET A 1 -12.75 86.83 10.97
N THR A 2 -12.15 87.00 9.79
CA THR A 2 -12.53 86.26 8.57
C THR A 2 -11.60 85.08 8.22
N ALA A 3 -12.15 84.02 7.63
CA ALA A 3 -11.45 82.81 7.16
C ALA A 3 -10.44 83.01 6.00
N ARG A 4 -10.09 84.26 5.67
CA ARG A 4 -9.27 84.63 4.50
C ARG A 4 -7.76 84.49 4.73
N SER A 5 -7.28 84.52 5.97
CA SER A 5 -5.84 84.40 6.29
C SER A 5 -5.28 83.01 5.94
N LYS A 6 -4.15 82.98 5.20
CA LYS A 6 -3.47 81.75 4.76
C LYS A 6 -3.07 80.85 5.94
N SER A 7 -2.45 81.43 6.97
CA SER A 7 -2.03 80.70 8.17
C SER A 7 -3.21 80.01 8.88
N ARG A 8 -4.37 80.69 8.96
CA ARG A 8 -5.56 80.12 9.58
C ARG A 8 -6.17 79.01 8.72
N ARG A 9 -6.15 79.14 7.39
CA ARG A 9 -6.56 78.07 6.46
C ARG A 9 -5.69 76.84 6.58
N ASP A 10 -4.36 76.99 6.63
CA ASP A 10 -3.44 75.85 6.71
C ASP A 10 -3.56 75.11 8.04
N LYS A 11 -3.72 75.85 9.15
CA LYS A 11 -4.02 75.25 10.47
C LYS A 11 -5.33 74.47 10.44
N ASN A 12 -6.41 75.05 9.92
CA ASN A 12 -7.70 74.39 9.81
C ASN A 12 -7.67 73.17 8.88
N ASN A 13 -6.95 73.25 7.76
CA ASN A 13 -6.77 72.14 6.82
C ASN A 13 -5.96 71.00 7.46
N ARG A 14 -4.93 71.30 8.25
CA ARG A 14 -4.17 70.29 8.99
C ARG A 14 -5.06 69.56 9.99
N ILE A 15 -5.90 70.29 10.73
CA ILE A 15 -6.88 69.71 11.66
C ILE A 15 -7.89 68.83 10.90
N ARG A 16 -8.41 69.29 9.76
CA ARG A 16 -9.34 68.51 8.91
C ARG A 16 -8.68 67.24 8.37
N ARG A 17 -7.45 67.33 7.85
CA ARG A 17 -6.69 66.17 7.38
C ARG A 17 -6.42 65.19 8.51
N ALA A 18 -6.01 65.65 9.69
CA ALA A 18 -5.79 64.78 10.84
C ALA A 18 -7.08 64.07 11.28
N LYS A 19 -8.20 64.80 11.35
CA LYS A 19 -9.51 64.25 11.69
C LYS A 19 -9.99 63.22 10.66
N ASN A 20 -9.73 63.46 9.38
CA ASN A 20 -10.20 62.60 8.30
C ASN A 20 -9.23 61.47 7.95
N LYS A 21 -7.95 61.55 8.35
CA LYS A 21 -6.88 60.61 7.97
C LYS A 21 -7.32 59.15 8.10
N VAL A 22 -7.86 58.76 9.26
CA VAL A 22 -8.27 57.37 9.51
C VAL A 22 -9.45 56.95 8.62
N LYS A 23 -10.43 57.85 8.42
CA LYS A 23 -11.63 57.56 7.61
C LYS A 23 -11.32 57.50 6.12
N GLU A 24 -10.50 58.43 5.62
CA GLU A 24 -10.08 58.49 4.22
C GLU A 24 -9.14 57.34 3.89
N LEU A 25 -8.18 57.01 4.76
CA LEU A 25 -7.33 55.83 4.59
C LEU A 25 -8.14 54.53 4.58
N LYS A 26 -9.11 54.38 5.48
CA LYS A 26 -9.99 53.19 5.48
C LYS A 26 -10.82 53.09 4.20
N LYS A 27 -11.37 54.20 3.71
CA LYS A 27 -12.11 54.25 2.43
C LYS A 27 -11.21 53.90 1.24
N LEU A 28 -10.02 54.49 1.16
CA LEU A 28 -9.05 54.24 0.10
C LEU A 28 -8.58 52.79 0.09
N LYS A 29 -8.24 52.23 1.27
CA LYS A 29 -7.89 50.80 1.40
C LYS A 29 -9.05 49.89 0.99
N LYS A 30 -10.30 50.24 1.32
CA LYS A 30 -11.49 49.49 0.88
C LYS A 30 -11.70 49.58 -0.64
N THR A 31 -11.57 50.77 -1.24
CA THR A 31 -11.73 50.93 -2.71
C THR A 31 -10.64 50.23 -3.51
N LEU A 32 -9.43 50.15 -2.94
CA LEU A 32 -8.32 49.39 -3.53
C LEU A 32 -8.43 47.88 -3.29
N GLY A 33 -9.44 47.43 -2.52
CA GLY A 33 -9.63 46.01 -2.22
C GLY A 33 -8.56 45.42 -1.30
N LEU A 34 -7.91 46.23 -0.46
CA LEU A 34 -6.91 45.76 0.52
C LEU A 34 -7.56 45.31 1.84
N ILE A 35 -8.79 45.76 2.08
CA ILE A 35 -9.56 45.55 3.30
C ILE A 35 -10.94 44.99 2.94
N ASP A 36 -11.37 43.97 3.70
CA ASP A 36 -12.71 43.40 3.62
C ASP A 36 -13.79 44.33 4.19
N GLU A 37 -15.07 43.99 4.00
CA GLU A 37 -16.21 44.78 4.52
C GLU A 37 -16.13 45.04 6.03
N ASP A 38 -15.50 44.11 6.76
CA ASP A 38 -15.31 44.15 8.22
C ASP A 38 -14.09 44.98 8.68
N GLY A 39 -13.24 45.47 7.76
CA GLY A 39 -12.11 46.33 8.13
C GLY A 39 -10.79 45.61 8.40
N MET A 40 -10.70 44.29 8.19
CA MET A 40 -9.47 43.51 8.31
C MET A 40 -8.66 43.54 7.00
N ASP A 41 -7.34 43.57 7.11
CA ASP A 41 -6.42 43.54 5.96
C ASP A 41 -6.42 42.11 5.37
N ILE A 42 -6.78 41.98 4.08
CA ILE A 42 -6.96 40.70 3.38
C ILE A 42 -5.66 39.89 3.34
N MET A 43 -4.53 40.60 3.21
CA MET A 43 -3.21 40.00 3.13
C MET A 43 -2.80 39.27 4.41
N GLU A 44 -3.28 39.72 5.57
CA GLU A 44 -3.02 39.07 6.87
C GLU A 44 -3.82 37.77 6.96
N LYS A 45 -5.11 37.80 6.60
CA LYS A 45 -5.95 36.59 6.52
C LYS A 45 -5.38 35.53 5.57
N VAL A 46 -4.89 35.95 4.41
CA VAL A 46 -4.29 35.01 3.44
C VAL A 46 -3.03 34.36 4.03
N LYS A 47 -2.18 35.11 4.73
CA LYS A 47 -1.01 34.55 5.43
C LYS A 47 -1.44 33.52 6.47
N ASP A 48 -2.39 33.86 7.32
CA ASP A 48 -2.90 32.94 8.35
C ASP A 48 -3.46 31.65 7.75
N ILE A 49 -4.22 31.75 6.65
CA ILE A 49 -4.75 30.58 5.92
C ILE A 49 -3.61 29.73 5.37
N THR A 50 -2.59 30.34 4.75
CA THR A 50 -1.45 29.58 4.20
C THR A 50 -0.63 28.90 5.30
N GLU A 51 -0.46 29.53 6.46
CA GLU A 51 0.22 28.92 7.60
C GLU A 51 -0.59 27.75 8.19
N GLN A 52 -1.91 27.89 8.27
CA GLN A 52 -2.79 26.80 8.70
C GLN A 52 -2.78 25.62 7.71
N GLN A 53 -2.74 25.89 6.40
CA GLN A 53 -2.65 24.84 5.39
C GLN A 53 -1.33 24.06 5.48
N LYS A 54 -0.20 24.76 5.63
CA LYS A 54 1.11 24.12 5.82
C LYS A 54 1.14 23.20 7.05
N LYS A 55 0.59 23.67 8.18
CA LYS A 55 0.49 22.84 9.39
C LYS A 55 -0.36 21.59 9.17
N LYS A 56 -1.48 21.71 8.46
CA LYS A 56 -2.34 20.56 8.12
C LYS A 56 -1.62 19.56 7.22
N GLU A 57 -0.88 20.03 6.21
CA GLU A 57 -0.09 19.17 5.33
C GLU A 57 1.02 18.43 6.08
N GLU A 58 1.69 19.08 7.03
CA GLU A 58 2.69 18.46 7.91
C GLU A 58 2.06 17.39 8.81
N GLU A 59 0.91 17.68 9.42
CA GLU A 59 0.16 16.71 10.24
C GLU A 59 -0.32 15.51 9.43
N GLU A 60 -0.76 15.71 8.18
CA GLU A 60 -1.17 14.62 7.29
C GLU A 60 0.00 13.73 6.90
N LYS A 61 1.18 14.30 6.61
CA LYS A 61 2.39 13.53 6.34
C LYS A 61 2.80 12.67 7.53
N ILE A 62 2.78 13.23 8.74
CA ILE A 62 3.08 12.50 9.98
C ILE A 62 2.08 11.34 10.18
N LYS A 63 0.78 11.56 9.91
CA LYS A 63 -0.24 10.50 10.00
C LYS A 63 0.00 9.39 8.97
N GLN A 64 0.37 9.75 7.75
CA GLN A 64 0.69 8.77 6.70
C GLN A 64 1.94 7.95 7.07
N GLU A 65 3.01 8.61 7.50
CA GLU A 65 4.24 7.95 7.95
C GLU A 65 3.98 7.02 9.14
N ALA A 66 3.21 7.47 10.14
CA ALA A 66 2.84 6.64 11.29
C ALA A 66 1.98 5.44 10.87
N MET A 67 1.02 5.64 9.95
CA MET A 67 0.18 4.56 9.44
C MET A 67 1.00 3.55 8.63
N GLU A 68 1.94 3.99 7.80
CA GLU A 68 2.88 3.11 7.11
C GLU A 68 3.75 2.32 8.07
N GLU A 69 4.23 2.95 9.15
CA GLU A 69 5.04 2.28 10.16
C GLU A 69 4.25 1.20 10.91
N ILE A 70 2.98 1.48 11.24
CA ILE A 70 2.06 0.50 11.81
C ILE A 70 1.85 -0.67 10.85
N ILE A 71 1.54 -0.40 9.59
CA ILE A 71 1.37 -1.45 8.56
C ILE A 71 2.65 -2.27 8.41
N ARG A 72 3.83 -1.64 8.37
CA ARG A 72 5.12 -2.36 8.31
C ARG A 72 5.33 -3.24 9.53
N LYS A 73 5.07 -2.74 10.74
CA LYS A 73 5.16 -3.54 11.97
C LYS A 73 4.19 -4.71 11.95
N GLU A 74 2.93 -4.47 11.59
CA GLU A 74 1.93 -5.54 11.46
C GLU A 74 2.34 -6.58 10.42
N THR A 75 2.82 -6.18 9.23
CA THR A 75 3.27 -7.12 8.21
C THR A 75 4.51 -7.94 8.65
N ASN A 76 5.44 -7.30 9.35
CA ASN A 76 6.64 -7.97 9.88
C ASN A 76 6.30 -8.90 11.07
N GLU A 77 5.45 -8.46 12.00
CA GLU A 77 5.00 -9.23 13.17
C GLU A 77 4.11 -10.41 12.77
N LEU A 78 3.27 -10.25 11.74
CA LEU A 78 2.49 -11.35 11.16
C LEU A 78 3.35 -12.35 10.41
N GLY A 79 4.66 -12.09 10.24
CA GLY A 79 5.56 -12.98 9.53
C GLY A 79 5.06 -13.28 8.11
N LEU A 80 4.39 -12.31 7.49
CA LEU A 80 4.06 -12.35 6.06
C LEU A 80 5.38 -12.18 5.30
N GLU A 81 6.24 -13.20 5.36
CA GLU A 81 7.22 -13.47 4.32
C GLU A 81 6.48 -13.26 3.01
N THR A 82 6.84 -12.22 2.26
CA THR A 82 6.25 -11.91 0.97
C THR A 82 6.22 -13.20 0.17
N GLU A 83 5.05 -13.83 0.08
CA GLU A 83 4.94 -15.13 -0.57
C GLU A 83 5.38 -14.93 -2.02
N GLU A 84 6.49 -15.54 -2.40
CA GLU A 84 6.95 -15.46 -3.77
C GLU A 84 5.96 -16.21 -4.64
N TYR A 85 5.46 -15.56 -5.69
CA TYR A 85 4.52 -16.18 -6.62
C TYR A 85 5.15 -16.33 -8.00
N VAL A 86 4.87 -17.46 -8.64
CA VAL A 86 5.28 -17.76 -10.01
C VAL A 86 4.04 -17.80 -10.89
N GLU A 87 4.01 -16.96 -11.91
CA GLU A 87 2.97 -16.97 -12.93
C GLU A 87 3.31 -18.01 -14.01
N VAL A 88 2.35 -18.88 -14.31
CA VAL A 88 2.47 -19.88 -15.39
C VAL A 88 1.28 -19.70 -16.32
N GLU A 89 1.56 -19.43 -17.58
CA GLU A 89 0.56 -19.36 -18.62
C GLU A 89 0.36 -20.74 -19.26
N HIS A 90 -0.90 -21.17 -19.40
CA HIS A 90 -1.20 -22.36 -20.16
C HIS A 90 -1.14 -22.07 -21.66
N GLN A 91 -0.35 -22.84 -22.40
CA GLN A 91 -0.11 -22.66 -23.84
C GLN A 91 -1.37 -22.60 -24.72
N GLU A 92 -2.39 -23.41 -24.43
CA GLU A 92 -3.61 -23.51 -25.25
C GLU A 92 -4.70 -22.55 -24.79
N SER A 93 -5.02 -22.53 -23.49
CA SER A 93 -6.11 -21.73 -22.96
C SER A 93 -5.73 -20.27 -22.66
N LYS A 94 -4.43 -19.94 -22.67
CA LYS A 94 -3.87 -18.62 -22.31
C LYS A 94 -4.29 -18.12 -20.92
N VAL A 95 -4.84 -19.00 -20.08
CA VAL A 95 -5.20 -18.68 -18.70
C VAL A 95 -3.92 -18.61 -17.88
N LYS A 96 -3.78 -17.52 -17.12
CA LYS A 96 -2.66 -17.31 -16.19
C LYS A 96 -3.03 -17.88 -14.83
N HIS A 97 -2.22 -18.81 -14.35
CA HIS A 97 -2.32 -19.33 -12.98
C HIS A 97 -1.16 -18.79 -12.14
N LYS A 98 -1.45 -18.37 -10.90
CA LYS A 98 -0.48 -17.75 -10.00
C LYS A 98 -0.20 -18.69 -8.83
N TYR A 99 0.93 -19.39 -8.89
CA TYR A 99 1.29 -20.39 -7.89
C TYR A 99 2.20 -19.80 -6.82
N ASN A 100 1.95 -20.12 -5.54
CA ASN A 100 2.87 -19.80 -4.44
C ASN A 100 4.13 -20.69 -4.55
N ALA A 101 5.33 -20.11 -4.49
CA ALA A 101 6.61 -20.81 -4.67
C ALA A 101 6.89 -21.86 -3.58
N LYS A 102 6.47 -21.58 -2.34
CA LYS A 102 6.67 -22.46 -1.17
C LYS A 102 5.74 -23.66 -1.22
N THR A 103 4.45 -23.42 -1.43
CA THR A 103 3.42 -24.47 -1.38
C THR A 103 3.15 -25.13 -2.74
N LYS A 104 3.57 -24.48 -3.84
CA LYS A 104 3.29 -24.85 -5.23
C LYS A 104 1.80 -24.94 -5.55
N ARG A 105 0.94 -24.26 -4.78
CA ARG A 105 -0.51 -24.24 -4.98
C ARG A 105 -0.95 -22.93 -5.60
N ASP A 106 -1.98 -23.00 -6.41
CA ASP A 106 -2.70 -21.84 -6.96
C ASP A 106 -3.67 -21.24 -5.92
N GLN A 107 -4.29 -20.12 -6.25
CA GLN A 107 -5.36 -19.44 -5.51
C GLN A 107 -6.52 -20.39 -5.15
N PHE A 108 -6.79 -21.40 -5.99
CA PHE A 108 -7.83 -22.41 -5.78
C PHE A 108 -7.33 -23.65 -5.01
N GLY A 109 -6.09 -23.64 -4.50
CA GLY A 109 -5.49 -24.78 -3.80
C GLY A 109 -5.09 -25.95 -4.69
N GLN A 110 -5.21 -25.80 -6.02
CA GLN A 110 -4.80 -26.80 -7.01
C GLN A 110 -3.30 -26.74 -7.25
N TYR A 111 -2.71 -27.88 -7.59
CA TYR A 111 -1.30 -27.98 -7.98
C TYR A 111 -1.14 -27.84 -9.49
N PRO A 112 0.02 -27.35 -9.98
CA PRO A 112 0.33 -27.34 -11.40
C PRO A 112 0.21 -28.74 -11.99
N VAL A 113 -0.19 -28.82 -13.27
CA VAL A 113 -0.42 -30.10 -13.98
C VAL A 113 0.82 -31.02 -13.97
N TRP A 114 2.02 -30.42 -14.02
CA TRP A 114 3.29 -31.15 -13.95
C TRP A 114 3.69 -31.58 -12.53
N TYR A 115 3.06 -31.04 -11.49
CA TYR A 115 3.37 -31.34 -10.09
C TYR A 115 2.49 -32.47 -9.55
N ASN A 116 3.11 -33.62 -9.27
CA ASN A 116 2.39 -34.78 -8.74
C ASN A 116 2.49 -34.87 -7.21
N ALA A 117 1.54 -34.23 -6.51
CA ALA A 117 1.51 -34.16 -5.05
C ALA A 117 1.51 -35.52 -4.34
N ARG A 118 0.86 -36.54 -4.94
CA ARG A 118 0.84 -37.91 -4.39
C ARG A 118 2.22 -38.56 -4.42
N LYS A 119 3.00 -38.34 -5.49
CA LYS A 119 4.36 -38.86 -5.60
C LYS A 119 5.30 -38.18 -4.61
N GLU A 120 5.24 -36.86 -4.48
CA GLU A 120 6.08 -36.12 -3.52
C GLU A 120 5.79 -36.50 -2.07
N ARG A 121 4.50 -36.57 -1.69
CA ARG A 121 4.10 -37.08 -0.37
C ARG A 121 4.67 -38.48 -0.11
N ARG A 122 4.62 -39.37 -1.11
CA ARG A 122 5.19 -40.72 -0.98
C ARG A 122 6.70 -40.72 -0.81
N LYS A 123 7.44 -39.82 -1.49
CA LYS A 123 8.89 -39.66 -1.30
C LYS A 123 9.20 -39.19 0.12
N GLN A 124 8.49 -38.20 0.63
CA GLN A 124 8.65 -37.72 2.01
C GLN A 124 8.43 -38.85 3.03
N LEU A 125 7.35 -39.62 2.88
CA LEU A 125 7.07 -40.77 3.75
C LEU A 125 8.12 -41.89 3.66
N LEU A 126 8.81 -42.04 2.52
CA LEU A 126 9.95 -42.95 2.38
C LEU A 126 11.19 -42.43 3.10
N ILE A 127 11.46 -41.12 3.02
CA ILE A 127 12.58 -40.44 3.70
C ILE A 127 12.37 -40.49 5.22
N GLU A 128 11.16 -40.21 5.69
CA GLU A 128 10.75 -40.30 7.09
C GLU A 128 10.68 -41.76 7.61
N GLY A 129 10.87 -42.76 6.74
CA GLY A 129 10.85 -44.19 7.11
C GLY A 129 9.46 -44.77 7.41
N LYS A 130 8.39 -43.98 7.30
CA LYS A 130 6.99 -44.41 7.51
C LYS A 130 6.52 -45.43 6.47
N ILE A 131 7.12 -45.43 5.28
CA ILE A 131 6.87 -46.42 4.23
C ILE A 131 8.20 -47.07 3.86
N LYS A 132 8.20 -48.38 3.63
CA LYS A 132 9.35 -49.10 3.08
C LYS A 132 9.22 -49.22 1.56
N LYS A 133 10.31 -48.96 0.82
CA LYS A 133 10.36 -49.26 -0.61
C LYS A 133 10.22 -50.78 -0.76
N LYS A 134 9.13 -51.24 -1.38
CA LYS A 134 9.00 -52.66 -1.75
C LYS A 134 10.14 -52.98 -2.71
N ARG A 135 11.22 -53.57 -2.20
CA ARG A 135 12.23 -54.22 -3.03
C ARG A 135 11.51 -55.42 -3.65
N GLY A 136 11.36 -55.44 -4.97
CA GLY A 136 10.88 -56.63 -5.65
C GLY A 136 11.71 -57.81 -5.18
N ARG A 137 11.08 -58.97 -4.94
CA ARG A 137 11.83 -60.18 -4.56
C ARG A 137 12.82 -60.46 -5.70
N PRO A 138 14.14 -60.42 -5.46
CA PRO A 138 15.08 -60.84 -6.49
C PRO A 138 14.84 -62.35 -6.68
N GLY A 139 14.36 -62.75 -7.86
CA GLY A 139 14.42 -64.16 -8.27
C GLY A 139 13.12 -64.96 -8.42
N ARG A 140 11.93 -64.39 -8.55
CA ARG A 140 10.84 -65.16 -9.20
C ARG A 140 10.91 -64.99 -10.71
N LYS A 141 11.86 -65.71 -11.33
CA LYS A 141 11.65 -66.16 -12.71
C LYS A 141 10.33 -66.94 -12.69
N THR A 142 9.40 -66.52 -13.53
CA THR A 142 8.10 -67.16 -13.78
C THR A 142 8.32 -68.52 -14.45
N HIS A 143 8.94 -69.46 -13.74
CA HIS A 143 8.80 -70.87 -14.11
C HIS A 143 7.49 -71.34 -13.49
N PHE A 144 6.50 -71.44 -14.37
CA PHE A 144 5.21 -72.07 -14.18
C PHE A 144 5.47 -73.55 -13.86
N ILE A 145 5.81 -73.85 -12.61
CA ILE A 145 5.74 -75.20 -12.07
C ILE A 145 4.62 -75.13 -11.05
N ASP A 146 3.40 -75.39 -11.53
CA ASP A 146 2.28 -75.64 -10.64
C ASP A 146 2.65 -76.78 -9.70
N ALA A 147 2.27 -76.64 -8.44
CA ALA A 147 2.56 -77.60 -7.37
C ALA A 147 1.98 -79.01 -7.61
N THR A 148 1.25 -79.20 -8.71
CA THR A 148 0.65 -80.45 -9.17
C THR A 148 1.49 -81.21 -10.22
N CYS A 149 2.62 -80.65 -10.68
CA CYS A 149 3.43 -81.29 -11.73
C CYS A 149 4.29 -82.44 -11.17
N ASN A 150 3.77 -83.68 -11.32
CA ASN A 150 4.34 -84.92 -10.80
C ASN A 150 5.47 -85.51 -11.68
N TRP A 151 6.58 -84.78 -11.88
CA TRP A 151 7.72 -85.23 -12.70
C TRP A 151 8.75 -86.10 -11.95
N ARG A 152 8.49 -86.49 -10.69
CA ARG A 152 9.33 -87.45 -9.96
C ARG A 152 8.71 -88.84 -10.02
N GLY A 153 8.82 -89.49 -11.18
CA GLY A 153 8.27 -90.84 -11.34
C GLY A 153 8.45 -91.42 -12.73
N SER A 154 9.68 -91.42 -13.26
CA SER A 154 10.05 -92.29 -14.38
C SER A 154 11.55 -92.31 -14.59
N VAL A 155 12.09 -93.55 -14.49
CA VAL A 155 13.45 -94.05 -14.75
C VAL A 155 14.45 -93.90 -13.60
#